data_AF-A0A0C9TKT9-F1
#
_entry.id   AF-A0A0C9TKT9-F1
#
_cell.length_a   1.000
_cell.length_b   1.000
_cell.length_c   1.000
_cell.angle_alpha   90.00
_cell.angle_beta   90.00
_cell.angle_gamma   90.00
#
_symmetry.space_group_name_H-M   'P 1'
#
loop_
_entity.id
_entity.type
_entity.pdbx_description
1 polymer ?
#
loop_
_entity_poly.entity_id
_entity_poly.type
_entity_poly.pdbx_seq_one_letter_code
_entity_poly.pdbx_strand_id
1 'polypeptide(L)'
;VSDLPRHHASILIWLRTKHISLNAHLHRITKAESPDCPHCPGMKEDVPHFILKCPQYTREQQILTRHLRRQAHQLPHLLSHSKAIPHLMNYIDGTGRLKATFGEVA
;
A
#
# COMPACT_ATOMS: atom_id res chain seq x y z
N VAL A 1 5.24 -22.92 0.24
CA VAL A 1 4.92 -21.51 0.54
C VAL A 1 5.77 -21.15 1.74
N SER A 2 6.75 -20.27 1.57
CA SER A 2 7.53 -19.73 2.70
C SER A 2 6.55 -19.13 3.72
N ASP A 3 6.67 -19.46 4.99
CA ASP A 3 5.76 -19.00 6.05
C ASP A 3 5.68 -17.47 6.04
N LEU A 4 4.57 -16.96 5.53
CA LEU A 4 4.29 -15.53 5.55
C LEU A 4 3.76 -15.20 6.94
N PRO A 5 4.34 -14.23 7.67
CA PRO A 5 3.83 -13.81 8.96
C PRO A 5 2.35 -13.49 8.87
N ARG A 6 1.56 -13.94 9.87
CA ARG A 6 0.10 -13.75 9.90
C ARG A 6 -0.30 -12.28 9.67
N HIS A 7 0.48 -11.36 10.23
CA HIS A 7 0.29 -9.92 10.07
C HIS A 7 0.43 -9.46 8.60
N HIS A 8 1.48 -9.88 7.90
CA HIS A 8 1.68 -9.59 6.48
C HIS A 8 0.55 -10.18 5.62
N ALA A 9 0.08 -11.39 5.94
CA ALA A 9 -1.06 -11.99 5.26
C ALA A 9 -2.34 -11.15 5.42
N SER A 10 -2.62 -10.67 6.63
CA SER A 10 -3.77 -9.78 6.88
C SER A 10 -3.69 -8.50 6.07
N ILE A 11 -2.53 -7.82 6.04
CA ILE A 11 -2.35 -6.60 5.25
C ILE A 11 -2.59 -6.86 3.75
N LEU A 12 -2.06 -7.97 3.22
CA LEU A 12 -2.28 -8.33 1.81
C LEU A 12 -3.75 -8.60 1.49
N ILE A 13 -4.47 -9.26 2.39
CA ILE A 13 -5.91 -9.48 2.20
C ILE A 13 -6.64 -8.14 2.12
N TRP A 14 -6.34 -7.20 3.03
CA TRP A 14 -6.94 -5.87 3.05
C TRP A 14 -6.62 -5.06 1.80
N LEU A 15 -5.37 -5.10 1.32
CA LEU A 15 -4.95 -4.49 0.06
C LEU A 15 -5.68 -5.08 -1.15
N ARG A 16 -5.72 -6.41 -1.27
CA ARG A 16 -6.33 -7.11 -2.41
C ARG A 16 -7.85 -6.89 -2.47
N THR A 17 -8.52 -6.88 -1.32
CA THR A 17 -9.95 -6.61 -1.21
C THR A 17 -10.29 -5.12 -1.25
N LYS A 18 -9.28 -4.23 -1.28
CA LYS A 18 -9.44 -2.77 -1.21
C LYS A 18 -10.21 -2.32 0.04
N HIS A 19 -10.11 -3.09 1.12
CA HIS A 19 -10.73 -2.81 2.41
C HIS A 19 -9.72 -2.16 3.37
N ILE A 20 -8.77 -1.41 2.83
CA ILE A 20 -7.68 -0.81 3.59
C ILE A 20 -8.00 0.63 3.98
N SER A 21 -7.39 1.14 5.06
CA SER A 21 -7.62 2.48 5.63
C SER A 21 -7.04 3.63 4.79
N LEU A 22 -7.28 3.59 3.48
CA LEU A 22 -7.10 4.71 2.55
C LEU A 22 -8.43 5.44 2.36
N ASN A 23 -8.39 6.72 2.03
CA ASN A 23 -9.55 7.59 1.98
C ASN A 23 -10.63 7.09 1.00
N ALA A 24 -10.26 6.43 -0.10
CA ALA A 24 -11.22 5.82 -1.02
C ALA A 24 -12.16 4.82 -0.33
N HIS A 25 -11.62 4.00 0.58
CA HIS A 25 -12.41 3.02 1.33
C HIS A 25 -13.11 3.70 2.51
N LEU A 26 -12.41 4.54 3.26
CA LEU A 26 -12.96 5.24 4.42
C LEU A 26 -14.16 6.11 4.04
N HIS A 27 -14.11 6.83 2.93
CA HIS A 27 -15.23 7.62 2.41
C HIS A 27 -16.42 6.73 2.05
N ARG A 28 -16.17 5.55 1.43
CA ARG A 28 -17.23 4.58 1.10
C ARG A 28 -17.99 4.08 2.33
N ILE A 29 -17.32 3.98 3.47
CA ILE A 29 -17.91 3.57 4.76
C ILE A 29 -18.24 4.76 5.67
N THR A 30 -18.27 5.97 5.12
CA THR A 30 -18.66 7.20 5.83
C THR A 30 -17.74 7.55 7.02
N LYS A 31 -16.45 7.16 6.93
CA LYS A 31 -15.38 7.42 7.93
C LYS A 31 -14.37 8.47 7.49
N ALA A 32 -14.47 8.99 6.26
CA ALA A 32 -13.70 10.13 5.78
C ALA A 32 -14.61 11.08 5.00
N GLU A 33 -14.34 12.37 5.05
CA GLU A 33 -15.14 13.40 4.38
C GLU A 33 -14.96 13.41 2.86
N SER A 34 -13.80 12.96 2.38
CA SER A 34 -13.46 12.89 0.95
C SER A 34 -12.73 11.59 0.61
N PRO A 35 -12.90 11.04 -0.60
CA PRO A 35 -12.11 9.90 -1.08
C PRO A 35 -10.70 10.28 -1.54
N ASP A 36 -10.37 11.57 -1.56
CA ASP A 36 -9.14 12.10 -2.16
C ASP A 36 -7.91 11.87 -1.28
N CYS A 37 -6.77 11.79 -1.94
CA CYS A 37 -5.46 11.73 -1.32
C CYS A 37 -5.15 13.08 -0.63
N PRO A 38 -4.71 13.07 0.64
CA PRO A 38 -4.33 14.29 1.35
C PRO A 38 -3.20 15.08 0.64
N HIS A 39 -2.39 14.38 -0.15
CA HIS A 39 -1.24 14.95 -0.87
C HIS A 39 -1.53 15.22 -2.35
N CYS A 40 -2.67 14.78 -2.88
CA CYS A 40 -3.05 14.94 -4.27
C CYS A 40 -4.54 15.33 -4.37
N PRO A 41 -4.86 16.63 -4.28
CA PRO A 41 -6.23 17.12 -4.38
C PRO A 41 -6.90 16.65 -5.68
N GLY A 42 -8.15 16.18 -5.60
CA GLY A 42 -8.92 15.66 -6.73
C GLY A 42 -8.51 14.27 -7.21
N MET A 43 -7.50 13.65 -6.61
CA MET A 43 -7.08 12.29 -6.92
C MET A 43 -7.49 11.34 -5.81
N LYS A 44 -8.34 10.37 -6.13
CA LYS A 44 -8.79 9.33 -5.22
C LYS A 44 -7.62 8.54 -4.61
N GLU A 45 -7.61 8.41 -3.29
CA GLU A 45 -6.61 7.62 -2.57
C GLU A 45 -7.00 6.13 -2.56
N ASP A 46 -6.76 5.43 -3.66
CA ASP A 46 -6.92 3.98 -3.76
C ASP A 46 -5.56 3.24 -3.73
N VAL A 47 -5.61 1.90 -3.67
CA VAL A 47 -4.39 1.07 -3.59
C VAL A 47 -3.41 1.33 -4.76
N PRO A 48 -3.85 1.41 -6.04
CA PRO A 48 -2.97 1.81 -7.12
C PRO A 48 -2.36 3.20 -6.94
N HIS A 49 -3.14 4.21 -6.55
CA HIS A 49 -2.61 5.55 -6.32
C HIS A 49 -1.57 5.56 -5.22
N PHE A 50 -1.91 4.98 -4.06
CA PHE A 50 -1.04 4.86 -2.90
C PHE A 50 0.31 4.25 -3.29
N ILE A 51 0.31 3.03 -3.82
CA ILE A 51 1.55 2.26 -4.06
C ILE A 51 2.35 2.81 -5.25
N LEU A 52 1.69 3.24 -6.34
CA LEU A 52 2.37 3.45 -7.62
C LEU A 52 2.42 4.90 -8.12
N LYS A 53 1.57 5.80 -7.61
CA LYS A 53 1.37 7.13 -8.23
C LYS A 53 1.54 8.30 -7.28
N CYS A 54 1.34 8.10 -5.98
CA CYS A 54 1.35 9.19 -5.02
C CYS A 54 2.77 9.78 -4.93
N PRO A 55 2.96 11.08 -5.24
CA PRO A 55 4.27 11.73 -5.25
C PRO A 55 4.86 11.83 -3.84
N GLN A 56 4.03 11.91 -2.80
CA GLN A 56 4.47 11.91 -1.40
C GLN A 56 5.36 10.71 -1.06
N TYR A 57 5.11 9.55 -1.67
CA TYR A 57 5.81 8.29 -1.40
C TYR A 57 6.84 7.95 -2.48
N THR A 58 7.34 8.96 -3.20
CA THR A 58 8.32 8.77 -4.29
C THR A 58 9.59 8.09 -3.80
N ARG A 59 10.05 8.41 -2.59
CA ARG A 59 11.24 7.79 -2.00
C ARG A 59 11.06 6.28 -1.81
N GLU A 60 9.94 5.88 -1.22
CA GLU A 60 9.60 4.48 -0.95
C GLU A 60 9.35 3.73 -2.27
N GLN A 61 8.72 4.37 -3.25
CA GLN A 61 8.56 3.85 -4.62
C GLN A 61 9.91 3.62 -5.31
N GLN A 62 10.88 4.52 -5.15
CA GLN A 62 12.23 4.35 -5.68
C GLN A 62 12.94 3.17 -5.02
N ILE A 63 12.81 2.99 -3.71
CA ILE A 63 13.36 1.83 -3.00
C ILE A 63 12.74 0.54 -3.55
N LEU A 64 11.40 0.50 -3.68
CA LEU A 64 10.67 -0.64 -4.25
C LEU A 64 11.16 -0.96 -5.67
N THR A 65 11.36 0.09 -6.49
CA THR A 65 11.86 -0.02 -7.87
C THR A 65 13.30 -0.50 -7.95
N ARG A 66 14.18 -0.11 -7.01
CA ARG A 66 15.56 -0.61 -6.97
C ARG A 66 15.61 -2.11 -6.73
N HIS A 67 14.74 -2.64 -5.87
CA HIS A 67 14.69 -4.08 -5.57
C HIS A 67 13.98 -4.90 -6.66
N LEU A 68 12.83 -4.43 -7.14
CA LEU A 68 11.95 -5.22 -8.03
C LEU A 68 12.05 -4.80 -9.51
N ARG A 69 12.78 -3.73 -9.82
CA ARG A 69 12.93 -3.18 -11.17
C ARG A 69 11.56 -2.95 -11.83
N ARG A 70 11.37 -3.43 -13.06
CA ARG A 70 10.11 -3.31 -13.81
C ARG A 70 8.91 -3.92 -13.08
N GLN A 71 9.13 -4.93 -12.23
CA GLN A 71 8.06 -5.59 -11.49
C GLN A 71 7.47 -4.71 -10.37
N ALA A 72 8.18 -3.64 -9.96
CA ALA A 72 7.69 -2.66 -9.00
C ALA A 72 6.46 -1.88 -9.50
N HIS A 73 6.26 -1.80 -10.82
CA HIS A 73 5.11 -1.10 -11.40
C HIS A 73 3.91 -2.03 -11.66
N GLN A 74 4.06 -3.33 -11.36
CA GLN A 74 3.01 -4.31 -11.58
C GLN A 74 2.28 -4.60 -10.26
N LEU A 75 1.18 -3.87 -10.01
CA LEU A 75 0.40 -4.04 -8.78
C LEU A 75 0.02 -5.50 -8.49
N PRO A 76 -0.43 -6.33 -9.46
CA PRO A 76 -0.72 -7.74 -9.19
C PRO A 76 0.50 -8.53 -8.70
N HIS A 77 1.70 -8.19 -9.19
CA HIS A 77 2.95 -8.83 -8.78
C HIS A 77 3.28 -8.46 -7.34
N LEU A 78 3.22 -7.16 -6.99
CA LEU A 78 3.45 -6.67 -5.63
C LEU A 78 2.53 -7.33 -4.61
N LEU A 79 1.27 -7.54 -4.98
CA LEU A 79 0.27 -8.10 -4.09
C LEU A 79 0.29 -9.63 -4.00
N SER A 80 0.97 -10.34 -4.91
CA SER A 80 0.82 -11.81 -5.04
C SER A 80 2.13 -12.60 -4.98
N HIS A 81 3.25 -12.00 -5.36
CA HIS A 81 4.51 -12.71 -5.48
C HIS A 81 5.30 -12.71 -4.17
N SER A 82 5.67 -13.89 -3.67
CA SER A 82 6.31 -14.04 -2.36
C SER A 82 7.60 -13.22 -2.20
N LYS A 83 8.40 -13.07 -3.27
CA LYS A 83 9.62 -12.24 -3.23
C LYS A 83 9.35 -10.74 -3.23
N ALA A 84 8.17 -10.30 -3.66
CA ALA A 84 7.79 -8.89 -3.69
C ALA A 84 7.19 -8.43 -2.36
N ILE A 85 6.54 -9.35 -1.63
CA ILE A 85 5.84 -9.05 -0.38
C ILE A 85 6.74 -8.36 0.67
N PRO A 86 7.97 -8.83 0.97
CA PRO A 86 8.82 -8.15 1.96
C PRO A 86 9.13 -6.70 1.57
N HIS A 87 9.37 -6.44 0.29
CA HIS A 87 9.62 -5.08 -0.19
C HIS A 87 8.37 -4.20 -0.15
N LEU A 88 7.18 -4.78 -0.38
CA LEU A 88 5.91 -4.07 -0.20
C LEU A 88 5.64 -3.77 1.29
N MET A 89 6.00 -4.66 2.20
CA MET A 89 5.85 -4.41 3.65
C MET A 89 6.76 -3.27 4.11
N ASN A 90 8.02 -3.25 3.68
CA ASN A 90 8.95 -2.15 3.94
C ASN A 90 8.46 -0.82 3.33
N TYR A 91 7.84 -0.88 2.14
CA TYR A 91 7.19 0.29 1.55
C TYR A 91 6.09 0.83 2.48
N ILE A 92 5.16 -0.02 2.90
CA ILE A 92 4.05 0.36 3.79
C ILE A 92 4.57 0.96 5.09
N ASP A 93 5.53 0.30 5.72
CA ASP A 93 6.15 0.78 6.96
C ASP A 93 6.80 2.15 6.78
N GLY A 94 7.61 2.31 5.73
CA GLY A 94 8.29 3.56 5.40
C GLY A 94 7.36 4.73 5.07
N THR A 95 6.17 4.46 4.52
CA THR A 95 5.17 5.52 4.29
C THR A 95 4.49 5.99 5.57
N GLY A 96 4.41 5.14 6.61
CA GLY A 96 3.66 5.41 7.83
C GLY A 96 2.14 5.57 7.65
N ARG A 97 1.61 5.56 6.41
CA ARG A 97 0.21 5.88 6.10
C ARG A 97 -0.78 4.97 6.81
N LEU A 98 -0.38 3.72 7.03
CA LEU A 98 -1.20 2.66 7.60
C LEU A 98 -0.83 2.33 9.05
N LYS A 99 0.10 3.08 9.67
CA LYS A 99 0.59 2.83 11.04
C LYS A 99 -0.53 2.90 12.08
N ALA A 100 -1.50 3.80 11.88
CA ALA A 100 -2.67 3.91 12.76
C ALA A 100 -3.58 2.67 12.75
N THR A 101 -3.55 1.86 11.69
CA THR A 101 -4.41 0.67 11.55
C THR A 101 -3.67 -0.64 11.84
N PHE A 102 -2.40 -0.73 11.45
CA PHE A 102 -1.64 -1.99 11.54
C PHE A 102 -0.43 -1.96 12.48
N GLY A 103 -0.11 -0.80 13.08
CA GLY A 103 1.13 -0.63 13.84
C GLY A 103 2.37 -0.60 12.94
N GLU A 104 3.52 -0.96 13.50
CA GLU A 104 4.76 -1.18 12.74
C GLU A 104 4.67 -2.49 11.95
N VAL A 105 5.13 -2.47 10.69
CA VAL A 105 4.93 -3.58 9.74
C VAL A 105 6.22 -4.33 9.43
N ALA A 106 7.37 -3.66 9.55
CA ALA A 106 8.70 -4.19 9.30
C ALA A 106 9.32 -4.87 10.52
#